data_AF-A0A5C6XLC3-F1
#
_entry.id   AF-A0A5C6XLC3-F1
#
_cell.length_a   1.000
_cell.length_b   1.000
_cell.length_c   1.000
_cell.angle_alpha   90.00
_cell.angle_beta   90.00
_cell.angle_gamma   90.00
#
_symmetry.space_group_name_H-M   'P 1'
#
loop_
_entity.id
_entity.type
_entity.pdbx_description
1 polymer ?
#
loop_
_entity_poly.entity_id
_entity_poly.type
_entity_poly.pdbx_seq_one_letter_code
_entity_poly.pdbx_strand_id
1 'polypeptide(L)'
;MKLSTYHQQSRDTWHSLVLVMPLFVLYQIGVMWTGGVRNGVDFITDMLWWAVGGELTYYLGVHVGVLLLMVVAAVMLRNKERLRLRVWPAVVAESAVYAFFFGAAIVAIMDALGLSALLSVGLSVGQEASVLDNLVLSAGAGLYEELVFRLGLMGTMLMVGHRVLGWPRWWAALWAVVLSSLIFSAVHHMGPLGESFALGVFLFRAIAGVLLALIFYLRGFAVAVYTHALYDVLVLVILASGG
;
A
#
# COMPACT_ATOMS: atom_id res chain seq x y z
N MET A 1 -22.33 5.94 -14.61
CA MET A 1 -21.81 4.61 -14.98
C MET A 1 -22.54 3.58 -14.14
N LYS A 2 -22.91 2.40 -14.67
CA LYS A 2 -23.56 1.37 -13.84
C LYS A 2 -22.59 0.88 -12.75
N LEU A 3 -23.07 0.69 -11.52
CA LEU A 3 -22.26 0.25 -10.37
C LEU A 3 -21.57 -1.09 -10.65
N SER A 4 -22.26 -2.05 -11.28
CA SER A 4 -21.67 -3.34 -11.66
C SER A 4 -20.46 -3.21 -12.59
N THR A 5 -20.55 -2.35 -13.61
CA THR A 5 -19.44 -2.06 -14.53
C THR A 5 -18.28 -1.39 -13.80
N TYR A 6 -18.56 -0.48 -12.86
CA TYR A 6 -17.53 0.14 -12.02
C TYR A 6 -16.78 -0.90 -11.19
N HIS A 7 -17.51 -1.73 -10.44
CA HIS A 7 -16.90 -2.75 -9.58
C HIS A 7 -16.07 -3.76 -10.35
N GLN A 8 -16.52 -4.17 -11.54
CA GLN A 8 -15.77 -5.07 -12.40
C GLN A 8 -14.46 -4.42 -12.87
N GLN A 9 -14.50 -3.16 -13.31
CA GLN A 9 -13.33 -2.44 -13.80
C GLN A 9 -12.33 -2.09 -12.69
N SER A 10 -12.79 -1.74 -11.49
CA SER A 10 -11.87 -1.47 -10.36
C SER A 10 -11.15 -2.74 -9.89
N ARG A 11 -11.81 -3.90 -10.00
CA ARG A 11 -11.26 -5.21 -9.59
C ARG A 11 -10.32 -5.82 -10.62
N ASP A 12 -10.40 -5.40 -11.88
CA ASP A 12 -9.56 -5.91 -12.95
C ASP A 12 -8.09 -5.48 -12.74
N THR A 13 -7.17 -6.45 -12.83
CA THR A 13 -5.74 -6.23 -12.57
C THR A 13 -5.12 -5.30 -13.61
N TRP A 14 -5.49 -5.43 -14.89
CA TRP A 14 -5.00 -4.55 -15.94
C TRP A 14 -5.44 -3.11 -15.73
N HIS A 15 -6.73 -2.87 -15.48
CA HIS A 15 -7.22 -1.53 -15.15
C HIS A 15 -6.52 -0.97 -13.91
N SER A 16 -6.41 -1.76 -12.84
CA SER A 16 -5.75 -1.32 -11.61
C SER A 16 -4.29 -0.90 -11.83
N LEU A 17 -3.52 -1.67 -12.59
CA LEU A 17 -2.12 -1.33 -12.90
C LEU A 17 -2.00 0.02 -13.59
N VAL A 18 -2.85 0.28 -14.59
CA VAL A 18 -2.84 1.56 -15.32
C VAL A 18 -3.30 2.72 -14.43
N LEU A 19 -4.30 2.49 -13.57
CA LEU A 19 -4.83 3.51 -12.67
C LEU A 19 -3.87 3.93 -11.55
N VAL A 20 -2.87 3.10 -11.24
CA VAL A 20 -1.83 3.41 -10.23
C VAL A 20 -0.65 4.21 -10.83
N MET A 21 -0.41 4.12 -12.15
CA MET A 21 0.71 4.80 -12.81
C MET A 21 0.78 6.32 -12.56
N PRO A 22 -0.34 7.09 -12.52
CA PRO A 22 -0.26 8.51 -12.18
C PRO A 22 0.36 8.76 -10.80
N LEU A 23 -0.01 7.98 -9.78
CA LEU A 23 0.59 8.07 -8.45
C LEU A 23 2.08 7.71 -8.47
N PHE A 24 2.46 6.69 -9.25
CA PHE A 24 3.86 6.33 -9.44
C PHE A 24 4.69 7.50 -9.97
N VAL A 25 4.21 8.18 -11.02
CA VAL A 25 4.90 9.33 -11.62
C VAL A 25 4.99 10.49 -10.64
N LEU A 26 3.89 10.80 -9.94
CA LEU A 26 3.87 11.86 -8.93
C LEU A 26 4.87 11.60 -7.81
N TYR A 27 4.98 10.35 -7.34
CA TYR A 27 5.98 9.96 -6.35
C TYR A 27 7.41 10.22 -6.85
N GLN A 28 7.76 9.81 -8.08
CA GLN A 28 9.11 10.06 -8.61
C GLN A 28 9.43 11.56 -8.72
N ILE A 29 8.47 12.36 -9.19
CA ILE A 29 8.62 13.82 -9.25
C ILE A 29 8.84 14.39 -7.86
N GLY A 30 8.07 13.91 -6.89
CA GLY A 30 8.21 14.25 -5.48
C GLY A 30 9.61 13.98 -4.93
N VAL A 31 10.11 12.75 -5.11
CA VAL A 31 11.48 12.36 -4.70
C VAL A 31 12.55 13.27 -5.30
N MET A 32 12.41 13.64 -6.58
CA MET A 32 13.35 14.57 -7.21
C MET A 32 13.28 15.98 -6.60
N TRP A 33 12.09 16.46 -6.26
CA TRP A 33 11.89 17.82 -5.74
C TRP A 33 12.36 17.97 -4.29
N THR A 34 12.17 16.93 -3.47
CA THR A 34 12.56 16.93 -2.06
C THR A 34 14.05 16.63 -1.84
N GLY A 35 14.84 16.49 -2.91
CA GLY A 35 16.26 16.17 -2.81
C GLY A 35 16.53 14.72 -2.39
N GLY A 36 15.59 13.80 -2.67
CA GLY A 36 15.73 12.39 -2.35
C GLY A 36 15.00 11.95 -1.08
N VAL A 37 14.10 12.77 -0.52
CA VAL A 37 13.15 12.27 0.49
C VAL A 37 12.34 11.18 -0.17
N ARG A 38 12.50 9.99 0.38
CA ARG A 38 11.87 8.74 -0.03
C ARG A 38 11.06 8.26 1.15
N ASN A 39 10.19 7.29 0.90
CA ASN A 39 9.50 6.59 1.96
C ASN A 39 10.52 5.93 2.90
N GLY A 40 10.87 6.63 3.98
CA GLY A 40 11.87 6.21 4.96
C GLY A 40 11.27 5.40 6.11
N VAL A 41 9.99 5.05 5.98
CA VAL A 41 9.24 4.20 6.92
C VAL A 41 8.95 2.84 6.31
N ASP A 42 8.96 2.72 4.97
CA ASP A 42 8.83 1.43 4.27
C ASP A 42 10.20 0.78 4.04
N PHE A 43 10.34 -0.37 4.70
CA PHE A 43 11.44 -1.31 4.56
C PHE A 43 11.91 -1.52 3.11
N ILE A 44 11.01 -1.51 2.13
CA ILE A 44 11.33 -1.82 0.73
C ILE A 44 12.15 -0.73 0.05
N THR A 45 11.72 0.53 0.13
CA THR A 45 12.40 1.64 -0.54
C THR A 45 13.75 1.95 0.10
N ASP A 46 13.87 1.75 1.41
CA ASP A 46 15.14 1.88 2.11
C ASP A 46 16.11 0.75 1.79
N MET A 47 15.62 -0.50 1.73
CA MET A 47 16.46 -1.62 1.29
C MET A 47 16.99 -1.39 -0.13
N LEU A 48 16.15 -0.90 -1.05
CA LEU A 48 16.57 -0.56 -2.41
C LEU A 48 17.60 0.57 -2.43
N TRP A 49 17.42 1.61 -1.62
CA TRP A 49 18.37 2.72 -1.50
C TRP A 49 19.76 2.23 -1.07
N TRP A 50 19.82 1.43 -0.02
CA TRP A 50 21.09 0.89 0.47
C TRP A 50 21.70 -0.12 -0.50
N ALA A 51 20.88 -0.91 -1.20
CA ALA A 51 21.35 -1.87 -2.20
C ALA A 51 22.03 -1.18 -3.40
N VAL A 52 21.63 0.05 -3.74
CA VAL A 52 22.26 0.84 -4.82
C VAL A 52 23.37 1.77 -4.32
N GLY A 53 23.83 1.61 -3.07
CA GLY A 53 24.93 2.38 -2.50
C GLY A 53 24.56 3.80 -2.08
N GLY A 54 23.27 4.13 -1.99
CA GLY A 54 22.81 5.46 -1.60
C GLY A 54 22.95 6.54 -2.67
N GLU A 55 22.96 6.12 -3.94
CA GLU A 55 23.08 7.01 -5.08
C GLU A 55 21.72 7.27 -5.72
N LEU A 56 21.30 8.55 -5.76
CA LEU A 56 19.98 8.95 -6.25
C LEU A 56 19.74 8.55 -7.71
N THR A 57 20.76 8.64 -8.56
CA THR A 57 20.64 8.25 -9.97
C THR A 57 20.36 6.76 -10.15
N TYR A 58 21.05 5.89 -9.40
CA TYR A 58 20.79 4.45 -9.46
C TYR A 58 19.45 4.09 -8.84
N TYR A 59 19.07 4.76 -7.75
CA TYR A 59 17.75 4.60 -7.14
C TYR A 59 16.63 4.92 -8.14
N LEU A 60 16.68 6.09 -8.79
CA LEU A 60 15.72 6.47 -9.83
C LEU A 60 15.77 5.50 -11.02
N GLY A 61 16.95 5.00 -11.40
CA GLY A 61 17.12 3.98 -12.44
C GLY A 61 16.36 2.67 -12.14
N VAL A 62 16.43 2.18 -10.91
CA VAL A 62 15.65 1.02 -10.45
C VAL A 62 14.15 1.31 -10.54
N HIS A 63 13.73 2.52 -10.17
CA HIS A 63 12.32 2.91 -10.17
C HIS A 63 11.75 3.03 -11.59
N VAL A 64 12.55 3.55 -12.53
CA VAL A 64 12.22 3.48 -13.97
C VAL A 64 12.09 2.01 -14.42
N GLY A 65 12.97 1.12 -13.97
CA GLY A 65 12.86 -0.31 -14.21
C GLY A 65 11.54 -0.90 -13.72
N VAL A 66 11.12 -0.59 -12.49
CA VAL A 66 9.83 -1.02 -11.93
C VAL A 66 8.65 -0.46 -12.75
N LEU A 67 8.70 0.81 -13.15
CA LEU A 67 7.68 1.41 -14.01
C LEU A 67 7.59 0.69 -15.37
N LEU A 68 8.73 0.39 -15.99
CA LEU A 68 8.78 -0.36 -17.25
C LEU A 68 8.19 -1.76 -17.08
N LEU A 69 8.50 -2.46 -15.99
CA LEU A 69 7.91 -3.76 -15.68
C LEU A 69 6.39 -3.65 -15.50
N MET A 70 5.90 -2.62 -14.82
CA MET A 70 4.47 -2.36 -14.70
C MET A 70 3.84 -2.11 -16.08
N VAL A 71 4.46 -1.31 -16.94
CA VAL A 71 3.99 -1.05 -18.32
C VAL A 71 3.94 -2.34 -19.13
N VAL A 72 5.00 -3.16 -19.08
CA VAL A 72 5.06 -4.45 -19.78
C VAL A 72 3.98 -5.41 -19.26
N ALA A 73 3.88 -5.57 -17.94
CA ALA A 73 2.86 -6.42 -17.31
C ALA A 73 1.46 -5.96 -17.71
N ALA A 74 1.24 -4.65 -17.72
CA ALA A 74 -0.02 -4.08 -18.12
C ALA A 74 -0.29 -4.42 -19.62
N VAL A 75 0.66 -4.18 -20.54
CA VAL A 75 0.50 -4.55 -21.96
C VAL A 75 0.22 -6.04 -22.16
N MET A 76 0.88 -6.92 -21.40
CA MET A 76 0.67 -8.37 -21.46
C MET A 76 -0.71 -8.80 -20.93
N LEU A 77 -1.21 -8.11 -19.90
CA LEU A 77 -2.52 -8.36 -19.29
C LEU A 77 -3.65 -7.60 -19.98
N ARG A 78 -3.35 -6.87 -21.06
CA ARG A 78 -4.32 -6.05 -21.79
C ARG A 78 -5.49 -6.90 -22.23
N ASN A 79 -6.65 -6.63 -21.62
CA ASN A 79 -7.91 -7.20 -22.06
C ASN A 79 -8.43 -6.44 -23.31
N LYS A 80 -9.30 -7.07 -24.11
CA LYS A 80 -9.94 -6.45 -25.28
C LYS A 80 -10.90 -5.31 -24.91
N GLU A 81 -11.21 -5.16 -23.62
CA GLU A 81 -12.00 -4.04 -23.12
C GLU A 81 -11.23 -2.72 -23.23
N ARG A 82 -11.94 -1.66 -23.64
CA ARG A 82 -11.36 -0.32 -23.74
C ARG A 82 -11.06 0.20 -22.34
N LEU A 83 -9.79 0.52 -22.07
CA LEU A 83 -9.36 1.25 -20.88
C LEU A 83 -10.21 2.52 -20.71
N ARG A 84 -10.87 2.66 -19.55
CA ARG A 84 -11.67 3.84 -19.23
C ARG A 84 -11.00 4.63 -18.12
N LEU A 85 -10.09 5.54 -18.48
CA LEU A 85 -9.44 6.45 -17.53
C LEU A 85 -10.46 7.32 -16.75
N ARG A 86 -11.68 7.49 -17.27
CA ARG A 86 -12.77 8.17 -16.56
C ARG A 86 -13.22 7.47 -15.27
N VAL A 87 -12.81 6.22 -15.04
CA VAL A 87 -13.03 5.49 -13.78
C VAL A 87 -12.09 5.98 -12.67
N TRP A 88 -10.95 6.57 -13.02
CA TRP A 88 -9.91 6.96 -12.08
C TRP A 88 -10.40 7.89 -10.96
N PRO A 89 -11.14 8.98 -11.22
CA PRO A 89 -11.64 9.83 -10.14
C PRO A 89 -12.59 9.12 -9.18
N ALA A 90 -13.38 8.16 -9.67
CA ALA A 90 -14.28 7.37 -8.83
C ALA A 90 -13.50 6.40 -7.92
N VAL A 91 -12.42 5.80 -8.42
CA VAL A 91 -11.51 4.96 -7.62
C VAL A 91 -10.85 5.77 -6.52
N VAL A 92 -10.34 6.97 -6.84
CA VAL A 92 -9.75 7.86 -5.82
C VAL A 92 -10.79 8.29 -4.79
N ALA A 93 -12.01 8.65 -5.23
CA ALA A 93 -13.10 9.03 -4.32
C ALA A 93 -13.54 7.88 -3.39
N GLU A 94 -13.70 6.67 -3.91
CA GLU A 94 -13.98 5.49 -3.08
C GLU A 94 -12.85 5.22 -2.09
N SER A 95 -11.60 5.33 -2.54
CA SER A 95 -10.43 5.12 -1.70
C SER A 95 -10.32 6.18 -0.59
N ALA A 96 -10.72 7.42 -0.86
CA ALA A 96 -10.79 8.48 0.15
C ALA A 96 -11.82 8.15 1.25
N VAL A 97 -12.96 7.55 0.88
CA VAL A 97 -13.95 7.07 1.86
C VAL A 97 -13.36 5.96 2.71
N TYR A 98 -12.70 4.96 2.10
CA TYR A 98 -12.03 3.91 2.86
C TYR A 98 -10.95 4.47 3.79
N ALA A 99 -10.10 5.37 3.28
CA ALA A 99 -9.02 6.01 4.04
C ALA A 99 -9.55 6.78 5.26
N PHE A 100 -10.65 7.52 5.09
CA PHE A 100 -11.27 8.29 6.17
C PHE A 100 -11.71 7.40 7.36
N PHE A 101 -12.28 6.23 7.08
CA PHE A 101 -12.72 5.30 8.13
C PHE A 101 -11.63 4.31 8.58
N PHE A 102 -10.50 4.25 7.88
CA PHE A 102 -9.49 3.21 8.05
C PHE A 102 -8.90 3.18 9.46
N GLY A 103 -8.40 4.33 9.95
CA GLY A 103 -7.83 4.44 11.29
C GLY A 103 -8.83 4.12 12.39
N ALA A 104 -10.06 4.65 12.27
CA ALA A 104 -11.14 4.37 13.21
C ALA A 104 -11.51 2.88 13.25
N ALA A 105 -11.50 2.20 12.10
CA ALA A 105 -11.74 0.77 12.04
C ALA A 105 -10.66 -0.03 12.78
N ILE A 106 -9.38 0.33 12.63
CA ILE A 106 -8.28 -0.35 13.34
C ILE A 106 -8.44 -0.15 14.86
N VAL A 107 -8.69 1.08 15.31
CA VAL A 107 -8.89 1.39 16.73
C VAL A 107 -10.09 0.63 17.30
N ALA A 108 -11.21 0.59 16.57
CA ALA A 108 -12.40 -0.15 16.99
C ALA A 108 -12.13 -1.67 17.10
N ILE A 109 -11.36 -2.25 16.17
CA ILE A 109 -10.97 -3.66 16.24
C ILE A 109 -10.06 -3.91 17.45
N MET A 110 -9.06 -3.05 17.66
CA MET A 110 -8.15 -3.15 18.82
C MET A 110 -8.91 -3.07 20.14
N ASP A 111 -9.86 -2.15 20.25
CA ASP A 111 -10.71 -1.99 21.44
C ASP A 111 -11.62 -3.21 21.67
N ALA A 112 -12.27 -3.70 20.60
CA ALA A 112 -13.11 -4.90 20.68
C ALA A 112 -12.34 -6.16 21.10
N LEU A 113 -11.03 -6.20 20.83
CA LEU A 113 -10.13 -7.28 21.27
C LEU A 113 -9.53 -7.04 22.67
N GLY A 114 -9.85 -5.94 23.34
CA GLY A 114 -9.29 -5.58 24.65
C GLY A 114 -7.83 -5.12 24.61
N LEU A 115 -7.36 -4.65 23.45
CA LEU A 115 -5.96 -4.30 23.18
C LEU A 115 -5.71 -2.77 23.21
N SER A 116 -6.70 -1.98 23.60
CA SER A 116 -6.61 -0.51 23.58
C SER A 116 -5.45 0.04 24.43
N ALA A 117 -5.12 -0.61 25.54
CA ALA A 117 -3.97 -0.26 26.38
C ALA A 117 -2.60 -0.38 25.67
N LEU A 118 -2.52 -1.15 24.59
CA LEU A 118 -1.28 -1.32 23.83
C LEU A 118 -1.07 -0.23 22.76
N LEU A 119 -2.13 0.49 22.37
CA LEU A 119 -2.06 1.53 21.33
C LEU A 119 -1.23 2.75 21.77
N SER A 120 -1.27 3.10 23.05
CA SER A 120 -0.56 4.26 23.61
C SER A 120 0.96 4.07 23.71
N VAL A 121 1.45 2.83 23.58
CA VAL A 121 2.83 2.47 23.91
C VAL A 121 3.79 2.57 22.71
N GLY A 122 3.30 2.79 21.48
CA GLY A 122 4.22 2.78 20.32
C GLY A 122 3.85 3.58 19.08
N LEU A 123 2.82 4.42 19.12
CA LEU A 123 2.54 5.36 18.03
C LEU A 123 3.29 6.68 18.28
N SER A 124 4.59 6.72 17.95
CA SER A 124 5.31 7.99 17.83
C SER A 124 4.99 8.60 16.47
N VAL A 125 4.28 9.71 16.44
CA VAL A 125 4.15 10.53 15.22
C VAL A 125 5.54 11.08 14.90
N GLY A 126 6.03 10.80 13.69
CA GLY A 126 7.36 11.20 13.24
C GLY A 126 7.60 12.71 13.28
N GLN A 127 8.88 13.10 13.31
CA GLN A 127 9.41 14.47 13.37
C GLN A 127 8.84 15.42 12.30
N GLU A 128 9.08 16.73 12.51
CA GLU A 128 8.76 17.88 11.63
C GLU A 128 9.24 17.70 10.17
N ALA A 129 8.53 16.89 9.40
CA ALA A 129 8.67 16.79 7.95
C ALA A 129 7.80 17.87 7.29
N SER A 130 8.24 18.41 6.15
CA SER A 130 7.42 19.38 5.42
C SER A 130 6.16 18.71 4.87
N VAL A 131 5.12 19.49 4.58
CA VAL A 131 3.90 18.97 3.92
C VAL A 131 4.25 18.23 2.63
N LEU A 132 5.21 18.74 1.85
CA LEU A 132 5.65 18.08 0.62
C LEU A 132 6.30 16.73 0.92
N ASP A 133 7.17 16.65 1.91
CA ASP A 133 7.81 15.40 2.32
C ASP A 133 6.77 14.37 2.72
N ASN A 134 5.82 14.74 3.58
CA ASN A 134 4.75 13.84 4.01
C ASN A 134 3.88 13.36 2.84
N LEU A 135 3.58 14.21 1.86
CA LEU A 135 2.88 13.78 0.64
C LEU A 135 3.68 12.75 -0.17
N VAL A 136 5.01 12.93 -0.28
CA VAL A 136 5.89 11.99 -0.98
C VAL A 136 6.01 10.67 -0.23
N LEU A 137 6.15 10.72 1.10
CA LEU A 137 6.15 9.54 1.98
C LEU A 137 4.86 8.73 1.81
N SER A 138 3.70 9.38 1.93
CA SER A 138 2.40 8.73 1.80
C SER A 138 2.18 8.12 0.41
N ALA A 139 2.57 8.83 -0.66
CA ALA A 139 2.48 8.31 -2.02
C ALA A 139 3.38 7.08 -2.22
N GLY A 140 4.57 7.10 -1.65
CA GLY A 140 5.51 5.99 -1.68
C GLY A 140 4.99 4.76 -0.94
N ALA A 141 4.49 4.94 0.28
CA ALA A 141 3.96 3.84 1.12
C ALA A 141 2.81 3.12 0.45
N GLY A 142 1.77 3.88 0.05
CA GLY A 142 0.63 3.27 -0.63
C GLY A 142 0.99 2.58 -1.95
N LEU A 143 2.03 3.05 -2.65
CA LEU A 143 2.47 2.46 -3.91
C LEU A 143 3.31 1.19 -3.71
N TYR A 144 4.44 1.30 -3.00
CA TYR A 144 5.43 0.23 -2.91
C TYR A 144 4.99 -0.88 -1.98
N GLU A 145 4.40 -0.55 -0.83
CA GLU A 145 3.93 -1.57 0.11
C GLU A 145 2.80 -2.39 -0.50
N GLU A 146 1.83 -1.76 -1.16
CA GLU A 146 0.75 -2.52 -1.82
C GLU A 146 1.25 -3.32 -3.02
N LEU A 147 2.22 -2.79 -3.78
CA LEU A 147 2.84 -3.54 -4.87
C LEU A 147 3.52 -4.81 -4.35
N VAL A 148 4.29 -4.71 -3.28
CA VAL A 148 5.03 -5.85 -2.72
C VAL A 148 4.13 -6.80 -1.95
N PHE A 149 3.37 -6.30 -0.98
CA PHE A 149 2.62 -7.16 -0.06
C PHE A 149 1.32 -7.67 -0.65
N ARG A 150 0.63 -6.88 -1.49
CA ARG A 150 -0.71 -7.24 -1.98
C ARG A 150 -0.63 -7.84 -3.37
N LEU A 151 -0.10 -7.10 -4.34
CA LEU A 151 0.02 -7.64 -5.69
C LEU A 151 1.05 -8.79 -5.76
N GLY A 152 2.23 -8.60 -5.18
CA GLY A 152 3.31 -9.59 -5.16
C GLY A 152 3.04 -10.76 -4.22
N LEU A 153 3.19 -10.55 -2.92
CA LEU A 153 3.18 -11.59 -1.88
C LEU A 153 1.80 -12.25 -1.75
N MET A 154 0.75 -11.49 -1.43
CA MET A 154 -0.60 -12.03 -1.25
C MET A 154 -1.14 -12.63 -2.56
N GLY A 155 -0.91 -11.97 -3.70
CA GLY A 155 -1.27 -12.51 -5.02
C GLY A 155 -0.62 -13.86 -5.31
N THR A 156 0.69 -13.99 -5.04
CA THR A 156 1.44 -15.24 -5.19
C THR A 156 0.95 -16.31 -4.22
N MET A 157 0.71 -15.96 -2.96
CA MET A 157 0.13 -16.88 -1.97
C MET A 157 -1.23 -17.39 -2.46
N LEU A 158 -2.16 -16.52 -2.84
CA LEU A 158 -3.46 -16.95 -3.34
C LEU A 158 -3.34 -17.89 -4.55
N MET A 159 -2.43 -17.59 -5.48
CA MET A 159 -2.12 -18.45 -6.62
C MET A 159 -1.59 -19.82 -6.18
N VAL A 160 -0.57 -19.87 -5.32
CA VAL A 160 0.04 -21.11 -4.84
C VAL A 160 -0.99 -21.96 -4.08
N GLY A 161 -1.70 -21.36 -3.12
CA GLY A 161 -2.70 -22.08 -2.32
C GLY A 161 -3.79 -22.70 -3.19
N HIS A 162 -4.33 -21.95 -4.15
CA HIS A 162 -5.45 -22.42 -4.96
C HIS A 162 -5.03 -23.30 -6.15
N ARG A 163 -3.96 -22.93 -6.86
CA ARG A 163 -3.58 -23.57 -8.13
C ARG A 163 -2.51 -24.65 -7.98
N VAL A 164 -1.63 -24.54 -6.99
CA VAL A 164 -0.53 -25.50 -6.77
C VAL A 164 -0.92 -26.50 -5.68
N LEU A 165 -1.43 -26.02 -4.56
CA LEU A 165 -1.81 -26.88 -3.41
C LEU A 165 -3.24 -27.41 -3.48
N GLY A 166 -4.06 -26.92 -4.43
CA GLY A 166 -5.42 -27.40 -4.66
C GLY A 166 -6.43 -27.03 -3.57
N TRP A 167 -6.14 -26.03 -2.73
CA TRP A 167 -7.04 -25.63 -1.66
C TRP A 167 -8.31 -24.96 -2.21
N PRO A 168 -9.45 -25.07 -1.48
CA PRO A 168 -10.62 -24.29 -1.82
C PRO A 168 -10.29 -22.79 -1.71
N ARG A 169 -10.86 -21.99 -2.62
CA ARG A 169 -10.49 -20.57 -2.79
C ARG A 169 -10.57 -19.76 -1.50
N TRP A 170 -11.57 -20.03 -0.66
CA TRP A 170 -11.75 -19.33 0.60
C TRP A 170 -10.60 -19.60 1.59
N TRP A 171 -10.07 -20.82 1.61
CA TRP A 171 -8.96 -21.20 2.49
C TRP A 171 -7.64 -20.59 2.00
N ALA A 172 -7.38 -20.64 0.69
CA ALA A 172 -6.24 -19.96 0.09
C ALA A 172 -6.28 -18.43 0.32
N ALA A 173 -7.48 -17.82 0.26
CA ALA A 173 -7.66 -16.41 0.57
C ALA A 173 -7.42 -16.09 2.05
N LEU A 174 -8.00 -16.87 2.97
CA LEU A 174 -7.77 -16.68 4.40
C LEU A 174 -6.28 -16.78 4.76
N TRP A 175 -5.62 -17.82 4.26
CA TRP A 175 -4.18 -18.01 4.44
C TRP A 175 -3.37 -16.83 3.89
N ALA A 176 -3.64 -16.41 2.66
CA ALA A 176 -2.93 -15.29 2.04
C ALA A 176 -3.16 -13.97 2.78
N VAL A 177 -4.40 -13.68 3.21
CA VAL A 177 -4.74 -12.48 3.99
C VAL A 177 -3.98 -12.47 5.32
N VAL A 178 -4.05 -13.55 6.09
CA VAL A 178 -3.44 -13.60 7.42
C VAL A 178 -1.92 -13.53 7.31
N LEU A 179 -1.31 -14.37 6.48
CA LEU A 179 0.14 -14.48 6.43
C LEU A 179 0.79 -13.24 5.82
N SER A 180 0.23 -12.67 4.74
CA SER A 180 0.77 -11.44 4.16
C SER A 180 0.69 -10.25 5.13
N SER A 181 -0.38 -10.16 5.92
CA SER A 181 -0.56 -9.10 6.93
C SER A 181 0.40 -9.23 8.11
N LEU A 182 0.70 -10.46 8.55
CA LEU A 182 1.70 -10.69 9.60
C LEU A 182 3.13 -10.39 9.11
N ILE A 183 3.46 -10.78 7.87
CA ILE A 183 4.74 -10.44 7.25
C ILE A 183 4.86 -8.93 7.07
N PHE A 184 3.82 -8.27 6.56
CA PHE A 184 3.72 -6.82 6.46
C PHE A 184 4.04 -6.14 7.79
N SER A 185 3.44 -6.58 8.89
CA SER A 185 3.74 -6.03 10.20
C SER A 185 5.17 -6.33 10.67
N ALA A 186 5.65 -7.56 10.45
CA ALA A 186 6.98 -7.98 10.88
C ALA A 186 8.12 -7.18 10.21
N VAL A 187 8.01 -6.87 8.92
CA VAL A 187 9.08 -6.14 8.20
C VAL A 187 9.28 -4.72 8.71
N HIS A 188 8.27 -4.09 9.32
CA HIS A 188 8.37 -2.75 9.88
C HIS A 188 9.25 -2.70 11.14
N HIS A 189 9.60 -3.86 11.70
CA HIS A 189 10.54 -3.99 12.81
C HIS A 189 11.93 -4.46 12.35
N MET A 190 12.18 -4.48 11.03
CA MET A 190 13.43 -4.97 10.44
C MET A 190 14.18 -3.83 9.71
N GLY A 191 15.50 -4.01 9.57
CA GLY A 191 16.36 -3.10 8.82
C GLY A 191 16.80 -1.86 9.62
N PRO A 192 17.65 -1.00 9.02
CA PRO A 192 18.26 0.13 9.72
C PRO A 192 17.27 1.20 10.21
N LEU A 193 16.10 1.28 9.57
CA LEU A 193 15.04 2.25 9.87
C LEU A 193 13.79 1.58 10.48
N GLY A 194 13.88 0.29 10.83
CA GLY A 194 12.79 -0.44 11.47
C GLY A 194 12.48 0.08 12.87
N GLU A 195 11.20 0.17 13.20
CA GLU A 195 10.73 0.59 14.52
C GLU A 195 11.04 -0.49 15.56
N SER A 196 11.36 -0.08 16.78
CA SER A 196 11.54 -1.02 17.90
C SER A 196 10.29 -1.89 18.08
N PHE A 197 10.49 -3.19 18.28
CA PHE A 197 9.38 -4.11 18.44
C PHE A 197 8.55 -3.77 19.67
N ALA A 198 7.29 -3.40 19.44
CA ALA A 198 6.26 -3.23 20.46
C ALA A 198 5.01 -3.98 20.01
N LEU A 199 4.45 -4.82 20.88
CA LEU A 199 3.32 -5.68 20.52
C LEU A 199 2.11 -4.88 20.02
N GLY A 200 1.85 -3.70 20.62
CA GLY A 200 0.78 -2.81 20.17
C GLY A 200 0.95 -2.33 18.74
N VAL A 201 2.16 -1.91 18.37
CA VAL A 201 2.48 -1.45 17.00
C VAL A 201 2.40 -2.61 16.02
N PHE A 202 2.94 -3.77 16.40
CA PHE A 202 2.86 -4.98 15.58
C PHE A 202 1.40 -5.38 15.30
N LEU A 203 0.54 -5.40 16.32
CA LEU A 203 -0.87 -5.75 16.15
C LEU A 203 -1.64 -4.68 15.38
N PHE A 204 -1.35 -3.40 15.61
CA PHE A 204 -1.90 -2.29 14.82
C PHE A 204 -1.60 -2.47 13.33
N ARG A 205 -0.32 -2.66 12.98
CA ARG A 205 0.12 -2.87 11.59
C ARG A 205 -0.41 -4.18 11.01
N ALA A 206 -0.56 -5.23 11.80
CA ALA A 206 -1.16 -6.49 11.34
C ALA A 206 -2.64 -6.32 11.00
N ILE A 207 -3.42 -5.59 11.81
CA ILE A 207 -4.83 -5.29 11.54
C ILE A 207 -4.95 -4.38 10.32
N ALA A 208 -4.15 -3.31 10.24
CA ALA A 208 -4.07 -2.47 9.05
C ALA A 208 -3.77 -3.32 7.81
N GLY A 209 -2.83 -4.28 7.96
CA GLY A 209 -2.46 -5.20 6.91
C GLY A 209 -3.62 -6.07 6.41
N VAL A 210 -4.44 -6.58 7.35
CA VAL A 210 -5.63 -7.38 7.05
C VAL A 210 -6.67 -6.53 6.33
N LEU A 211 -6.94 -5.30 6.79
CA LEU A 211 -7.90 -4.41 6.15
C LEU A 211 -7.49 -4.07 4.71
N LEU A 212 -6.21 -3.76 4.47
CA LEU A 212 -5.69 -3.52 3.11
C LEU A 212 -5.76 -4.78 2.23
N ALA A 213 -5.43 -5.95 2.79
CA ALA A 213 -5.57 -7.23 2.09
C ALA A 213 -7.03 -7.53 1.70
N LEU A 214 -8.00 -7.19 2.56
CA LEU A 214 -9.43 -7.32 2.26
C LEU A 214 -9.86 -6.32 1.18
N ILE A 215 -9.43 -5.07 1.24
CA ILE A 215 -9.71 -4.07 0.19
C ILE A 215 -9.13 -4.53 -1.15
N PHE A 216 -7.88 -5.01 -1.17
CA PHE A 216 -7.26 -5.58 -2.36
C PHE A 216 -8.09 -6.75 -2.93
N TYR A 217 -8.45 -7.73 -2.09
CA TYR A 217 -9.18 -8.92 -2.52
C TYR A 217 -10.61 -8.61 -3.02
N LEU A 218 -11.28 -7.63 -2.42
CA LEU A 218 -12.67 -7.30 -2.71
C LEU A 218 -12.84 -6.19 -3.76
N ARG A 219 -11.91 -5.25 -3.85
CA ARG A 219 -12.06 -4.03 -4.65
C ARG A 219 -11.00 -3.84 -5.72
N GLY A 220 -9.83 -4.46 -5.57
CA GLY A 220 -8.74 -4.44 -6.52
C GLY A 220 -7.54 -3.64 -6.06
N PHE A 221 -6.46 -3.75 -6.84
CA PHE A 221 -5.15 -3.21 -6.49
C PHE A 221 -5.12 -1.68 -6.41
N ALA A 222 -5.75 -0.98 -7.36
CA ALA A 222 -5.74 0.49 -7.34
C ALA A 222 -6.45 1.05 -6.11
N VAL A 223 -7.56 0.45 -5.69
CA VAL A 223 -8.32 0.90 -4.51
C VAL A 223 -7.48 0.71 -3.23
N ALA A 224 -6.75 -0.40 -3.11
CA ALA A 224 -5.85 -0.62 -1.98
C ALA A 224 -4.72 0.42 -1.93
N VAL A 225 -4.04 0.66 -3.07
CA VAL A 225 -2.96 1.65 -3.21
C VAL A 225 -3.43 3.05 -2.81
N TYR A 226 -4.54 3.53 -3.39
CA TYR A 226 -5.05 4.86 -3.07
C TYR A 226 -5.60 4.95 -1.65
N THR A 227 -6.19 3.88 -1.10
CA THR A 227 -6.69 3.89 0.29
C THR A 227 -5.52 4.08 1.25
N HIS A 228 -4.44 3.33 1.04
CA HIS A 228 -3.24 3.41 1.86
C HIS A 228 -2.60 4.80 1.75
N ALA A 229 -2.30 5.26 0.53
CA ALA A 229 -1.68 6.57 0.33
C ALA A 229 -2.52 7.72 0.92
N LEU A 230 -3.85 7.69 0.74
CA LEU A 230 -4.73 8.73 1.28
C LEU A 230 -4.87 8.65 2.79
N TYR A 231 -4.83 7.45 3.38
CA TYR A 231 -4.82 7.28 4.83
C TYR A 231 -3.56 7.92 5.44
N ASP A 232 -2.41 7.69 4.84
CA ASP A 232 -1.16 8.30 5.30
C ASP A 232 -1.17 9.81 5.13
N VAL A 233 -1.74 10.35 4.03
CA VAL A 233 -1.91 11.80 3.89
C VAL A 233 -2.82 12.36 5.00
N LEU A 234 -3.92 11.68 5.32
CA LEU A 234 -4.81 12.09 6.41
C LEU A 234 -4.06 12.15 7.74
N VAL A 235 -3.24 11.13 8.05
CA VAL A 235 -2.50 11.05 9.31
C VAL A 235 -1.33 12.03 9.36
N LEU A 236 -0.44 12.01 8.36
CA LEU A 236 0.84 12.73 8.37
C LEU A 236 0.73 14.19 7.94
N VAL A 237 -0.26 14.54 7.12
CA VAL A 237 -0.45 15.93 6.70
C VAL A 237 -1.56 16.57 7.50
N ILE A 238 -2.76 15.99 7.54
CA ILE A 238 -3.93 16.70 8.07
C ILE A 238 -4.01 16.64 9.60
N LEU A 239 -3.79 15.46 10.19
CA LEU A 239 -3.89 15.29 11.65
C LEU A 239 -2.62 15.72 12.37
N ALA A 240 -1.44 15.46 11.79
CA ALA A 240 -0.17 15.86 12.40
C ALA A 240 0.14 17.36 12.29
N SER A 241 -0.34 18.08 11.25
CA SER A 241 -0.14 19.53 11.15
C SER A 241 -1.18 20.39 11.88
N GLY A 242 -2.19 19.75 12.49
CA GLY A 242 -3.31 20.40 13.16
C GLY A 242 -3.24 20.38 14.69
N GLY A 243 -2.20 19.76 15.27
CA GLY A 243 -1.89 19.76 16.70
C GLY A 243 -0.70 20.66 17.01
#